data_AF-A0A7R9HJM7-F1
#
_entry.id   AF-A0A7R9HJM7-F1
#
_cell.length_a   1.000
_cell.length_b   1.000
_cell.length_c   1.000
_cell.angle_alpha   90.00
_cell.angle_beta   90.00
_cell.angle_gamma   90.00
#
_symmetry.space_group_name_H-M   'P 1'
#
loop_
_entity.id
_entity.type
_entity.pdbx_description
1 polymer ?
#
loop_
_entity_poly.entity_id
_entity_poly.type
_entity_poly.pdbx_seq_one_letter_code
_entity_poly.pdbx_strand_id
1 'polypeptide(L)'
;VIAFICGLIVIILMIMALASTDWLMATGWRQGLFIHCIAEGAPTPLPFNMQDPPGCYQARDVSYIQAAAALCIITLITDIVATLLTGLGLRSKDHMKKYKYYKIAVYVMVLS
;
A
#
# COMPACT_ATOMS: atom_id res chain seq x y z
N VAL A 1 20.53 -9.95 -6.83
CA VAL A 1 20.54 -8.49 -7.12
C VAL A 1 19.22 -8.04 -7.72
N ILE A 2 18.75 -8.63 -8.83
CA ILE A 2 17.47 -8.27 -9.47
C ILE A 2 16.29 -8.29 -8.47
N ALA A 3 16.06 -9.40 -7.76
CA ALA A 3 14.98 -9.51 -6.78
C ALA A 3 15.01 -8.45 -5.67
N PHE A 4 16.21 -8.02 -5.26
CA PHE A 4 16.37 -6.96 -4.25
C PHE A 4 15.95 -5.59 -4.81
N ILE A 5 16.37 -5.26 -6.03
CA ILE A 5 15.98 -4.01 -6.69
C ILE A 5 14.46 -4.00 -6.94
N CYS A 6 13.89 -5.11 -7.41
CA CYS A 6 12.45 -5.24 -7.61
C CYS A 6 11.69 -5.03 -6.29
N GLY A 7 12.13 -5.65 -5.19
CA GLY A 7 11.52 -5.46 -3.87
C GLY A 7 11.54 -4.00 -3.42
N LEU A 8 12.66 -3.28 -3.60
CA LEU A 8 12.73 -1.84 -3.30
C LEU A 8 11.75 -1.00 -4.13
N ILE A 9 11.61 -1.30 -5.41
CA ILE A 9 10.65 -0.59 -6.29
C ILE A 9 9.22 -0.84 -5.80
N VAL A 10 8.86 -2.09 -5.49
CA VAL A 10 7.53 -2.44 -4.99
C VAL A 10 7.22 -1.69 -3.69
N ILE A 11 8.16 -1.63 -2.74
CA ILE A 11 8.00 -0.87 -1.49
C ILE A 11 7.69 0.61 -1.79
N ILE A 12 8.44 1.24 -2.71
CA ILE A 12 8.21 2.64 -3.09
C ILE A 12 6.84 2.82 -3.73
N LEU A 13 6.47 1.93 -4.66
CA LEU A 13 5.16 1.96 -5.33
C LEU A 13 4.00 1.78 -4.32
N MET A 14 4.15 0.88 -3.35
CA MET A 14 3.15 0.63 -2.31
C MET A 14 2.97 1.84 -1.39
N ILE A 15 4.06 2.52 -1.00
CA ILE A 15 3.97 3.76 -0.21
C ILE A 15 3.22 4.85 -0.99
N MET A 16 3.53 5.02 -2.29
CA MET A 16 2.81 5.97 -3.13
C MET A 16 1.33 5.61 -3.28
N ALA A 17 1.01 4.32 -3.42
CA ALA A 17 -0.38 3.86 -3.47
C ALA A 17 -1.14 4.17 -2.17
N LEU A 18 -0.54 3.93 -1.00
CA LEU A 18 -1.13 4.25 0.30
C LEU A 18 -1.33 5.76 0.52
N ALA A 19 -0.40 6.58 0.02
CA ALA A 19 -0.50 8.04 0.11
C ALA A 19 -1.46 8.64 -0.94
N SER A 20 -1.79 7.91 -2.00
CA SER A 20 -2.63 8.42 -3.08
C SER A 20 -4.10 8.59 -2.65
N THR A 21 -4.74 9.60 -3.20
CA THR A 21 -6.18 9.88 -3.00
C THR A 21 -7.05 9.48 -4.18
N ASP A 22 -6.46 8.76 -5.13
CA ASP A 22 -7.07 8.40 -6.41
C ASP A 22 -7.61 6.96 -6.44
N TRP A 23 -7.93 6.40 -5.26
CA TRP A 23 -8.53 5.07 -5.15
C TRP A 23 -9.96 5.04 -5.69
N LEU A 24 -10.71 6.11 -5.43
CA LEU A 24 -12.05 6.35 -5.96
C LEU A 24 -12.14 7.79 -6.46
N MET A 25 -12.51 7.95 -7.73
CA MET A 25 -12.57 9.26 -8.37
C MET A 25 -13.97 9.49 -8.97
N ALA A 26 -14.51 10.67 -8.71
CA ALA A 26 -15.67 11.19 -9.40
C ALA A 26 -15.44 12.68 -9.72
N THR A 27 -16.34 13.28 -10.50
CA THR A 27 -16.26 14.72 -10.80
C THR A 27 -16.32 15.54 -9.52
N GLY A 28 -15.24 16.26 -9.19
CA GLY A 28 -15.14 17.05 -7.96
C GLY A 28 -14.97 16.23 -6.67
N TRP A 29 -14.70 14.93 -6.77
CA TRP A 29 -14.54 14.02 -5.63
C TRP A 29 -13.33 13.11 -5.81
N ARG A 30 -12.48 13.02 -4.79
CA ARG A 30 -11.38 12.06 -4.73
C ARG A 30 -11.35 11.41 -3.36
N GLN A 31 -11.23 10.10 -3.32
CA GLN A 31 -11.13 9.37 -2.06
C GLN A 31 -9.98 8.39 -2.14
N GLY A 32 -9.02 8.58 -1.23
CA GLY A 32 -7.99 7.61 -0.91
C GLY A 32 -8.44 6.65 0.19
N LEU A 33 -7.46 5.91 0.68
CA LEU A 33 -7.67 4.89 1.71
C LEU A 33 -7.87 5.50 3.12
N PHE A 34 -7.26 6.66 3.37
CA PHE A 34 -7.28 7.33 4.68
C PHE A 34 -7.95 8.69 4.67
N ILE A 35 -8.02 9.36 3.52
CA ILE A 35 -8.61 10.69 3.37
C ILE A 35 -9.45 10.76 2.09
N HIS A 36 -10.45 11.65 2.08
CA HIS A 36 -11.18 12.04 0.89
C HIS A 36 -11.22 13.55 0.77
N CYS A 37 -11.31 14.06 -0.45
CA CYS A 37 -11.30 15.47 -0.77
C CYS A 37 -12.41 15.82 -1.77
N ILE A 38 -13.05 16.95 -1.52
CA ILE A 38 -14.18 17.50 -2.28
C ILE A 38 -13.73 18.83 -2.87
N ALA A 39 -13.82 18.96 -4.19
CA ALA A 39 -13.48 20.19 -4.89
C ALA A 39 -14.59 21.24 -4.74
N GLU A 40 -14.22 22.52 -4.84
CA GLU A 40 -15.19 23.61 -4.91
C GLU A 40 -16.09 23.45 -6.16
N GLY A 41 -17.40 23.64 -5.98
CA GLY A 41 -18.37 23.50 -7.06
C GLY A 41 -18.63 22.06 -7.50
N ALA A 42 -18.32 21.05 -6.67
CA ALA A 42 -18.62 19.66 -6.96
C ALA A 42 -20.14 19.45 -7.24
N PRO A 43 -20.51 18.67 -8.27
CA PRO A 43 -21.90 18.45 -8.63
C PRO A 43 -22.64 17.69 -7.52
N THR A 44 -23.85 18.15 -7.20
CA THR A 44 -24.76 17.51 -6.23
C THR A 44 -25.77 16.60 -6.95
N PRO A 45 -26.15 15.45 -6.37
CA PRO A 45 -25.70 14.92 -5.09
C PRO A 45 -24.27 14.37 -5.16
N LEU A 46 -23.50 14.62 -4.10
CA LEU A 46 -22.17 14.03 -3.97
C LEU A 46 -22.28 12.49 -3.94
N PRO A 47 -21.23 11.76 -4.39
CA PRO A 47 -21.19 10.32 -4.23
C PRO A 47 -21.52 9.92 -2.79
N PHE A 48 -22.35 8.88 -2.64
CA PHE A 48 -22.81 8.39 -1.33
C PHE A 48 -23.66 9.36 -0.50
N ASN A 49 -24.19 10.42 -1.12
CA ASN A 49 -25.09 11.39 -0.49
C ASN A 49 -24.49 12.11 0.74
N MET A 50 -23.18 12.35 0.67
CA MET A 50 -22.43 13.11 1.68
C MET A 50 -22.87 14.59 1.65
N GLN A 51 -22.84 15.26 2.81
CA GLN A 51 -23.24 16.67 2.95
C GLN A 51 -22.06 17.58 3.35
N ASP A 52 -20.84 17.07 3.25
CA ASP A 52 -19.64 17.80 3.65
C ASP A 52 -19.34 18.94 2.66
N PRO A 53 -18.92 20.11 3.15
CA PRO A 53 -18.51 21.22 2.29
C PRO A 53 -17.20 20.91 1.56
N PRO A 54 -16.79 21.72 0.57
CA PRO A 54 -15.49 21.58 -0.08
C PRO A 54 -14.34 21.57 0.94
N GLY A 55 -13.43 20.61 0.80
CA GLY A 55 -12.36 20.36 1.77
C GLY A 55 -11.85 18.93 1.74
N CYS A 56 -10.86 18.62 2.58
CA CYS A 56 -10.35 17.27 2.78
C CYS A 56 -10.68 16.77 4.18
N TYR A 57 -11.23 15.55 4.26
CA TYR A 57 -11.72 14.91 5.46
C TYR A 57 -11.18 13.48 5.56
N GLN A 58 -11.38 12.85 6.73
CA GLN A 58 -11.03 11.45 6.92
C GLN A 58 -11.84 10.55 5.98
N ALA A 59 -11.23 9.48 5.48
CA ALA A 59 -11.92 8.52 4.63
C ALA A 59 -13.15 7.94 5.34
N ARG A 60 -14.15 7.57 4.52
CA ARG A 60 -15.39 7.01 5.03
C ARG A 60 -15.14 5.71 5.80
N ASP A 61 -15.80 5.58 6.95
CA ASP A 61 -15.75 4.37 7.77
C ASP A 61 -16.60 3.25 7.16
N VAL A 62 -16.05 2.60 6.14
CA VAL A 62 -16.65 1.43 5.48
C VAL A 62 -15.68 0.27 5.53
N SER A 63 -16.20 -0.89 5.88
CA SER A 63 -15.40 -2.09 6.18
C SER A 63 -14.50 -2.52 5.01
N TYR A 64 -14.93 -2.35 3.76
CA TYR A 64 -14.12 -2.73 2.60
C TYR A 64 -12.90 -1.82 2.40
N ILE A 65 -13.00 -0.50 2.68
CA ILE A 65 -11.86 0.42 2.59
C ILE A 65 -10.90 0.15 3.73
N GLN A 66 -11.42 -0.05 4.95
CA GLN A 66 -10.59 -0.37 6.10
C GLN A 66 -9.86 -1.71 5.94
N ALA A 67 -10.54 -2.73 5.41
CA ALA A 67 -9.93 -4.02 5.10
C ALA A 67 -8.85 -3.89 4.02
N ALA A 68 -9.10 -3.14 2.94
CA ALA A 68 -8.09 -2.86 1.92
C ALA A 68 -6.88 -2.13 2.51
N ALA A 69 -7.09 -1.13 3.38
CA ALA A 69 -6.02 -0.44 4.10
C ALA A 69 -5.17 -1.39 4.94
N ALA A 70 -5.82 -2.25 5.72
CA ALA A 70 -5.13 -3.23 6.54
C ALA A 70 -4.30 -4.19 5.69
N LEU A 71 -4.86 -4.71 4.60
CA LEU A 71 -4.14 -5.61 3.68
C LEU A 71 -2.93 -4.93 3.05
N CYS A 72 -3.07 -3.70 2.53
CA CYS A 72 -1.96 -2.98 1.93
C CYS A 72 -0.84 -2.66 2.93
N ILE A 73 -1.17 -2.36 4.19
CA ILE A 73 -0.18 -2.17 5.25
C ILE A 73 0.55 -3.49 5.56
N ILE A 74 -0.19 -4.60 5.67
CA ILE A 74 0.40 -5.92 5.90
C ILE A 74 1.36 -6.27 4.76
N THR A 75 0.93 -6.14 3.50
CA THR A 75 1.76 -6.37 2.31
C THR A 75 3.02 -5.51 2.32
N LEU A 76 2.91 -4.22 2.70
CA LEU A 76 4.09 -3.34 2.80
C LEU A 76 5.09 -3.85 3.85
N ILE A 77 4.61 -4.28 5.01
CA ILE A 77 5.47 -4.82 6.07
C ILE A 77 6.13 -6.12 5.63
N THR A 78 5.38 -7.03 5.02
CA THR A 78 5.93 -8.31 4.53
C THR A 78 6.96 -8.10 3.44
N ASP A 79 6.73 -7.17 2.50
CA ASP A 79 7.68 -6.82 1.44
C ASP A 79 8.97 -6.19 1.98
N ILE A 80 8.88 -5.32 3.00
CA ILE A 80 10.05 -4.76 3.68
C ILE A 80 10.87 -5.89 4.30
N VAL A 81 10.23 -6.80 5.03
CA VAL A 81 10.92 -7.95 5.67
C VAL A 81 11.56 -8.84 4.60
N ALA A 82 10.85 -9.18 3.54
CA ALA A 82 11.37 -10.01 2.45
C ALA A 82 12.56 -9.35 1.72
N THR A 83 12.49 -8.04 1.49
CA THR A 83 13.57 -7.27 0.85
C THR A 83 14.81 -7.21 1.75
N LEU A 84 14.63 -6.99 3.06
CA LEU A 84 15.73 -7.04 4.03
C LEU A 84 16.39 -8.41 4.10
N LEU A 85 15.60 -9.50 4.15
CA LEU A 85 16.11 -10.87 4.13
C LEU A 85 16.88 -11.17 2.84
N THR A 86 16.40 -10.68 1.70
CA THR A 86 17.08 -10.81 0.41
C THR A 86 18.40 -10.04 0.41
N GLY A 87 18.45 -8.82 0.96
CA GLY A 87 19.67 -8.04 1.11
C GLY A 87 20.71 -8.70 2.02
N LEU A 88 20.28 -9.21 3.18
CA LEU A 88 21.14 -9.98 4.10
C LEU A 88 21.66 -11.26 3.44
N GLY A 89 20.81 -11.97 2.70
CA GLY A 89 21.18 -13.17 1.95
C GLY A 89 22.24 -12.89 0.88
N LEU A 90 22.20 -11.73 0.22
CA LEU A 90 23.25 -11.32 -0.73
C LEU A 90 24.59 -11.04 -0.05
N ARG A 91 24.58 -10.46 1.16
CA ARG A 91 25.80 -10.13 1.93
C ARG A 91 26.43 -11.34 2.64
N SER A 92 25.65 -12.38 2.95
CA SER A 92 26.14 -13.55 3.70
C SER A 92 27.02 -14.48 2.83
N LYS A 93 28.19 -14.87 3.37
CA LYS A 93 29.12 -15.85 2.77
C LYS A 93 28.80 -17.32 3.15
N ASP A 94 27.99 -17.54 4.20
CA ASP A 94 27.64 -18.88 4.68
C ASP A 94 26.49 -19.50 3.86
N HIS A 95 26.78 -20.51 3.04
CA HIS A 95 25.81 -21.15 2.13
C HIS A 95 24.58 -21.77 2.83
N MET A 96 24.75 -22.38 4.01
CA MET A 96 23.65 -23.06 4.73
C MET A 96 22.64 -22.07 5.33
N LYS A 97 23.09 -20.94 5.86
CA LYS A 97 22.20 -19.89 6.41
C LYS A 97 21.50 -19.13 5.29
N LYS A 98 22.21 -18.87 4.19
CA LYS A 98 21.68 -18.19 3.01
C LYS A 98 20.47 -18.92 2.41
N TYR A 99 20.52 -20.25 2.30
CA TYR A 99 19.40 -21.04 1.81
C TYR A 99 18.15 -20.92 2.70
N LYS A 100 18.32 -20.95 4.04
CA LYS A 100 17.20 -20.87 4.99
C LYS A 100 16.52 -19.50 4.97
N TYR A 101 17.30 -18.41 4.93
CA TYR A 101 16.76 -17.05 4.80
C TYR A 101 16.06 -16.83 3.46
N TYR A 102 16.63 -17.34 2.37
CA TYR A 102 16.03 -17.21 1.04
C TYR A 102 14.70 -17.97 0.95
N LYS A 103 14.62 -19.17 1.53
CA LYS A 103 13.40 -19.98 1.53
C LYS A 103 12.27 -19.31 2.32
N ILE A 104 12.58 -18.73 3.49
CA ILE A 104 11.62 -17.95 4.28
C ILE A 104 11.19 -16.68 3.52
N ALA A 105 12.12 -15.96 2.90
CA ALA A 105 11.81 -14.77 2.11
C ALA A 105 10.87 -15.10 0.94
N VAL A 106 11.06 -16.23 0.26
CA VAL A 106 10.17 -16.70 -0.81
C VAL A 106 8.78 -17.03 -0.27
N TYR A 107 8.66 -17.70 0.88
CA TYR A 107 7.34 -17.96 1.48
C TYR A 107 6.62 -16.68 1.87
N VAL A 108 7.35 -15.69 2.40
CA VAL A 108 6.78 -14.37 2.74
C VAL A 108 6.32 -13.66 1.45
N MET A 109 7.14 -13.64 0.39
CA MET A 109 6.75 -13.05 -0.90
C MET A 109 5.53 -13.73 -1.55
N VAL A 110 5.40 -15.05 -1.44
CA VAL A 110 4.25 -15.77 -2.03
C VAL A 110 2.96 -15.53 -1.22
N LEU A 111 3.08 -15.26 0.07
CA LEU A 111 1.93 -14.95 0.94
C LEU A 111 1.49 -13.48 0.85
N SER A 112 2.34 -12.59 0.33
CA SER A 112 2.15 -11.13 0.29
C SER A 112 1.17 -10.68 -0.79
#